data_AF-A0A443NYB3-F1
#
_entry.id   AF-A0A443NYB3-F1
#
_cell.length_a   1.000
_cell.length_b   1.000
_cell.length_c   1.000
_cell.angle_alpha   90.00
_cell.angle_beta   90.00
_cell.angle_gamma   90.00
#
_symmetry.space_group_name_H-M   'P 1'
#
loop_
_entity.id
_entity.type
_entity.pdbx_description
1 polymer ?
#
loop_
_entity_poly.entity_id
_entity_poly.type
_entity_poly.pdbx_seq_one_letter_code
_entity_poly.pdbx_strand_id
1 'polypeptide(L)'
;MDRIWRGRQVYQQVCAYCHSMSLISYRELVGVAYTEKEAKGIAAEIEVVNGPNDEGRMFTRPDKLSDRFPHNTMVKSQNYVFALGTLREAGQILGSFP
;
A
#
# COMPACT_ATOMS: atom_id res chain seq x y z
N MET A 1 15.22 -12.76 -17.78
CA MET A 1 14.92 -12.02 -16.54
C MET A 1 13.43 -11.70 -16.48
N ASP A 2 12.57 -12.73 -16.44
CA ASP A 2 11.10 -12.57 -16.55
C ASP A 2 10.34 -13.15 -15.33
N ARG A 3 10.94 -14.13 -14.64
CA ARG A 3 10.34 -14.78 -13.46
C ARG A 3 10.06 -13.81 -12.30
N ILE A 4 10.95 -12.85 -12.07
CA ILE A 4 10.81 -11.88 -10.97
C ILE A 4 9.72 -10.84 -11.29
N TRP A 5 9.67 -10.37 -12.55
CA TRP A 5 8.66 -9.42 -13.00
C TRP A 5 7.24 -9.98 -12.86
N ARG A 6 7.00 -11.20 -13.36
CA ARG A 6 5.72 -11.89 -13.17
C ARG A 6 5.44 -12.23 -11.71
N GLY A 7 6.47 -12.65 -10.96
CA GLY A 7 6.34 -12.93 -9.53
C GLY A 7 5.84 -11.72 -8.73
N ARG A 8 6.34 -10.52 -9.02
CA ARG A 8 5.90 -9.28 -8.38
C ARG A 8 4.44 -8.94 -8.70
N GLN A 9 3.96 -9.23 -9.91
CA GLN A 9 2.56 -9.06 -10.28
C GLN A 9 1.65 -10.00 -9.50
N VAL A 10 2.01 -11.28 -9.40
CA VAL A 10 1.27 -12.26 -8.58
C VAL A 10 1.25 -11.85 -7.12
N TYR A 11 2.40 -11.43 -6.58
CA TYR A 11 2.47 -10.89 -5.22
C TYR A 11 1.48 -9.73 -5.04
N GLN A 12 1.45 -8.78 -5.98
CA GLN A 12 0.56 -7.62 -5.89
C GLN A 12 -0.93 -7.99 -5.95
N GLN A 13 -1.29 -8.99 -6.76
CA GLN A 13 -2.67 -9.39 -7.02
C GLN A 13 -3.25 -10.42 -6.05
N VAL A 14 -2.41 -11.16 -5.32
CA VAL A 14 -2.85 -12.27 -4.45
C VAL A 14 -2.26 -12.15 -3.07
N CYS A 15 -0.93 -12.09 -2.97
CA CYS A 15 -0.24 -12.22 -1.69
C CYS A 15 -0.31 -10.93 -0.85
N ALA A 16 -0.25 -9.76 -1.48
CA ALA A 16 -0.18 -8.46 -0.81
C ALA A 16 -1.42 -8.14 0.02
N TYR A 17 -2.54 -8.85 -0.21
CA TYR A 17 -3.75 -8.75 0.61
C TYR A 17 -3.53 -9.29 2.03
N CYS A 18 -2.74 -10.35 2.19
CA CYS A 18 -2.55 -11.03 3.49
C CYS A 18 -1.11 -10.98 4.00
N HIS A 19 -0.12 -10.91 3.10
CA HIS A 19 1.29 -10.91 3.43
C HIS A 19 1.89 -9.55 3.11
N SER A 20 2.52 -8.95 4.12
CA SER A 20 3.34 -7.76 3.94
C SER A 20 4.76 -8.15 3.53
N MET A 21 5.46 -7.21 2.91
CA MET A 21 6.86 -7.36 2.54
C MET A 21 7.61 -6.07 2.89
N SER A 22 7.60 -5.73 4.18
CA SER A 22 8.08 -4.46 4.73
C SER A 22 9.60 -4.29 4.71
N LEU A 23 10.35 -5.32 4.31
CA LEU A 23 11.81 -5.30 4.23
C LEU A 23 12.31 -4.91 2.83
N ILE A 24 11.44 -4.91 1.82
CA ILE A 24 11.81 -4.64 0.43
C ILE A 24 11.29 -3.27 0.00
N SER A 25 12.13 -2.52 -0.71
CA SER A 25 11.81 -1.20 -1.25
C SER A 25 11.76 -1.21 -2.77
N TYR A 26 11.02 -0.27 -3.39
CA TYR A 26 10.89 -0.21 -4.86
C TYR A 26 12.24 -0.05 -5.58
N ARG A 27 13.21 0.62 -4.96
CA ARG A 27 14.58 0.76 -5.49
C ARG A 27 15.30 -0.57 -5.72
N GLU A 28 15.00 -1.60 -4.93
CA GLU A 28 15.67 -2.91 -5.04
C GLU A 28 15.21 -3.68 -6.28
N LEU A 29 14.08 -3.27 -6.88
CA LEU A 29 13.60 -3.85 -8.13
C LEU A 29 14.25 -3.23 -9.38
N VAL A 30 14.94 -2.09 -9.23
CA VAL A 30 15.59 -1.38 -10.33
C VAL A 30 16.82 -2.18 -10.81
N GLY A 31 16.88 -2.47 -12.10
CA GLY A 31 17.96 -3.28 -12.70
C GLY A 31 17.82 -4.78 -12.46
N VAL A 32 16.86 -5.22 -11.62
CA VAL A 32 16.54 -6.64 -11.39
C VAL A 32 15.35 -7.07 -12.23
N ALA A 33 14.24 -6.33 -12.13
CA ALA A 33 12.98 -6.65 -12.79
C ALA A 33 12.37 -5.46 -13.56
N TYR A 34 12.76 -4.23 -13.21
CA TYR A 34 12.23 -3.01 -13.83
C TYR A 34 13.36 -2.01 -14.09
N THR A 35 13.13 -1.13 -15.06
CA THR A 35 13.91 0.09 -15.19
C THR A 35 13.55 1.08 -14.08
N GLU A 36 14.41 2.09 -13.85
CA GLU A 36 14.13 3.13 -12.85
C GLU A 36 12.82 3.88 -13.14
N LYS A 37 12.54 4.15 -14.43
CA LYS A 37 11.31 4.83 -14.86
C LYS A 37 10.06 3.99 -14.59
N GLU A 38 10.11 2.70 -14.88
CA GLU A 38 9.00 1.78 -14.61
C GLU A 38 8.77 1.60 -13.12
N ALA A 39 9.84 1.42 -12.34
CA ALA A 39 9.74 1.29 -10.88
C ALA A 39 9.16 2.55 -10.23
N LYS A 40 9.50 3.76 -10.73
CA LYS A 40 8.87 5.02 -10.31
C LYS A 40 7.39 5.06 -10.65
N GLY A 41 7.00 4.58 -11.83
CA GLY A 41 5.59 4.49 -12.24
C GLY A 41 4.80 3.60 -11.28
N ILE A 42 5.32 2.41 -10.98
CA ILE A 42 4.67 1.44 -10.09
C ILE A 42 4.59 1.96 -8.65
N ALA A 43 5.64 2.62 -8.15
CA ALA A 43 5.61 3.24 -6.83
C ALA A 43 4.51 4.32 -6.75
N ALA A 44 4.39 5.16 -7.78
CA ALA A 44 3.42 6.25 -7.82
C ALA A 44 1.96 5.79 -7.92
N GLU A 45 1.68 4.51 -8.23
CA GLU A 45 0.31 3.97 -8.24
C GLU A 45 -0.31 3.86 -6.84
N ILE A 46 0.53 3.84 -5.81
CA ILE A 46 0.13 3.71 -4.41
C ILE A 46 0.32 5.06 -3.72
N GLU A 47 -0.69 5.46 -2.97
CA GLU A 47 -0.61 6.61 -2.07
C GLU A 47 -0.26 6.15 -0.67
N VAL A 48 0.71 6.83 -0.06
CA VAL A 48 1.15 6.56 1.31
C VAL A 48 0.90 7.79 2.16
N VAL A 49 0.40 7.54 3.38
CA VAL A 49 0.23 8.58 4.39
C VAL A 49 1.60 8.96 4.91
N ASN A 50 1.94 10.23 4.75
CA ASN A 50 3.16 10.82 5.28
C ASN A 50 2.83 11.71 6.47
N GLY A 51 3.85 11.98 7.29
CA GLY A 51 3.75 12.65 8.59
C GLY A 51 3.02 14.01 8.58
N PRO A 52 2.84 14.61 9.76
CA PRO A 52 2.13 15.88 9.87
C PRO A 52 2.84 16.96 9.05
N ASN A 53 2.08 17.67 8.24
CA ASN A 53 2.51 18.90 7.59
C ASN A 53 2.70 20.01 8.63
N ASP A 54 3.08 21.21 8.19
CA ASP A 54 3.33 22.37 9.06
C ASP A 54 2.11 22.79 9.90
N GLU A 55 0.91 22.28 9.57
CA GLU A 55 -0.35 22.52 10.29
C GLU A 55 -0.72 21.34 11.23
N GLY A 56 0.15 20.35 11.38
CA GLY A 56 -0.09 19.17 12.21
C GLY A 56 -1.00 18.11 11.58
N ARG A 57 -1.32 18.22 10.28
CA ARG A 57 -2.24 17.32 9.57
C ARG A 57 -1.48 16.31 8.73
N MET A 58 -1.85 15.03 8.83
CA MET A 58 -1.30 13.98 7.95
C MET A 58 -1.73 14.23 6.50
N PHE A 59 -0.85 13.97 5.55
CA PHE A 59 -1.15 14.12 4.12
C PHE A 59 -0.77 12.87 3.35
N THR A 60 -1.45 12.61 2.24
CA THR A 60 -1.09 11.53 1.31
C THR A 60 -0.15 12.04 0.23
N ARG A 61 0.80 11.20 -0.16
CA ARG A 61 1.66 11.44 -1.32
C ARG A 61 1.82 10.16 -2.14
N PRO A 62 2.12 10.27 -3.44
CA PRO A 62 2.57 9.11 -4.21
C PRO A 62 3.86 8.53 -3.60
N ASP A 63 3.97 7.22 -3.66
CA ASP A 63 5.15 6.51 -3.17
C ASP A 63 6.38 6.79 -4.05
N LYS A 64 7.55 6.77 -3.42
CA LYS A 64 8.85 7.01 -4.05
C LYS A 64 9.66 5.72 -4.06
N LEU A 65 10.74 5.68 -4.83
CA LEU A 65 11.62 4.50 -4.90
C LEU A 65 12.22 4.09 -3.55
N SER A 66 12.41 5.05 -2.65
CA SER A 66 12.94 4.81 -1.29
C SER A 66 11.93 4.18 -0.35
N ASP A 67 10.64 4.24 -0.69
CA ASP A 67 9.58 3.73 0.16
C ASP A 67 9.54 2.20 0.08
N ARG A 68 9.16 1.60 1.22
CA ARG A 68 9.03 0.16 1.38
C ARG A 68 7.69 -0.30 0.85
N PHE A 69 7.58 -1.58 0.50
CA PHE A 69 6.26 -2.09 0.19
C PHE A 69 5.33 -1.94 1.39
N PRO A 70 4.11 -1.47 1.13
CA PRO A 70 3.18 -1.16 2.19
C PRO A 70 2.82 -2.42 2.96
N HIS A 71 2.63 -2.25 4.26
CA HIS A 71 2.10 -3.31 5.10
C HIS A 71 0.67 -3.56 4.66
N ASN A 72 0.38 -4.78 4.19
CA ASN A 72 -0.94 -5.27 3.77
C ASN A 72 -1.82 -4.20 3.12
N THR A 73 -1.39 -3.71 1.95
CA THR A 73 -2.21 -2.79 1.17
C THR A 73 -3.56 -3.43 0.84
N MET A 74 -4.62 -2.89 1.41
CA MET A 74 -5.87 -2.68 0.69
C MET A 74 -5.57 -1.72 -0.47
N VAL A 75 -5.01 -2.23 -1.57
CA VAL A 75 -4.84 -1.44 -2.80
C VAL A 75 -6.24 -1.08 -3.28
N LYS A 76 -6.61 0.21 -3.12
CA LYS A 76 -7.81 0.85 -3.67
C LYS A 76 -9.14 0.09 -3.43
N SER A 77 -9.61 0.09 -2.20
CA SER A 77 -11.05 0.28 -1.95
C SER A 77 -11.25 1.06 -0.66
N GLN A 78 -11.54 2.35 -0.81
CA GLN A 78 -12.47 3.09 0.05
C GLN A 78 -12.35 3.03 1.60
N ASN A 79 -11.31 2.51 2.26
CA ASN A 79 -11.47 2.10 3.67
C ASN A 79 -10.46 2.63 4.68
N TYR A 80 -9.51 3.50 4.32
CA TYR A 80 -8.69 4.15 5.36
C TYR A 80 -9.46 5.27 6.09
N VAL A 81 -10.34 6.01 5.38
CA VAL A 81 -11.25 6.99 5.99
C VAL A 81 -12.48 6.29 6.60
N PHE A 82 -12.93 5.17 6.03
CA PHE A 82 -14.05 4.41 6.58
C PHE A 82 -13.67 3.64 7.84
N ALA A 83 -12.45 3.08 7.98
CA ALA A 83 -12.05 2.35 9.18
C ALA A 83 -11.95 3.22 10.45
N LEU A 84 -11.60 4.50 10.32
CA LEU A 84 -11.65 5.45 11.44
C LEU A 84 -13.05 6.08 11.62
N GLY A 85 -13.88 6.09 10.58
CA GLY A 85 -15.27 6.54 10.64
C GLY A 85 -16.26 5.48 11.19
N THR A 86 -16.03 4.19 10.92
CA THR A 86 -16.90 3.09 11.36
C THR A 86 -16.69 2.68 12.80
N LEU A 87 -15.59 3.03 13.44
CA LEU A 87 -15.44 2.85 14.89
C LEU A 87 -16.39 3.76 15.70
N ARG A 88 -17.01 4.76 15.06
CA ARG A 88 -18.10 5.54 15.66
C ARG A 88 -19.49 4.90 15.47
N GLU A 89 -19.66 4.00 14.51
CA GLU A 89 -20.93 3.31 14.21
C GLU A 89 -20.96 1.85 14.69
N ALA A 90 -19.80 1.20 14.87
CA ALA A 90 -19.68 -0.18 15.35
C ALA A 90 -20.17 -0.36 16.81
N GLY A 91 -20.37 0.72 17.56
CA GLY A 91 -21.00 0.70 18.88
C GLY A 91 -22.51 0.40 18.86
N GLN A 92 -23.18 0.40 17.70
CA GLN A 92 -24.64 0.22 17.61
C GLN A 92 -25.11 -1.12 16.99
N ILE A 93 -24.19 -2.01 16.60
CA ILE A 93 -24.53 -3.26 15.86
C ILE A 93 -23.99 -4.53 16.52
N LEU A 94 -23.75 -4.51 17.84
CA LEU A 94 -23.57 -5.72 18.65
C LEU A 94 -24.92 -6.27 19.13
N GLY A 95 -25.79 -6.60 18.19
CA GLY A 95 -27.05 -7.27 18.45
C GLY A 95 -27.50 -7.95 17.16
N SER A 96 -27.64 -9.27 17.20
CA SER A 96 -28.09 -10.16 16.13
C SER A 96 -27.09 -10.45 15.00
N PHE A 97 -26.18 -11.37 15.28
CA PHE A 97 -25.91 -12.47 14.36
C PHE A 97 -26.06 -13.80 15.15
N PRO A 98 -26.65 -14.85 14.55
CA PRO A 98 -27.01 -16.09 15.24
C PRO A 98 -25.81 -16.84 15.82
#